data_AF-M2MNG9-F1
#
_entry.id   AF-M2MNG9-F1
#
_cell.length_a   1.000
_cell.length_b   1.000
_cell.length_c   1.000
_cell.angle_alpha   90.00
_cell.angle_beta   90.00
_cell.angle_gamma   90.00
#
_symmetry.space_group_name_H-M   'P 1'
#
loop_
_entity.id
_entity.type
_entity.pdbx_description
1 polymer ?
#
loop_
_entity_poly.entity_id
_entity_poly.type
_entity_poly.pdbx_seq_one_letter_code
_entity_poly.pdbx_strand_id
1 'polypeptide(L)'
;MPVTAQTLRWLGMPAFLALASIGAPHTALSYPILLLPTLGAVYSWHYSIHSQRAELDTLTTIYFLSATVGMVLDMLAQALLAYGTGILIFGDQLVAYLREVSRTSVTGSSASQLADRASMAASWRYYLFLLLFNYLLGPPLEEAIKYAPIAWYEGRASSAEGADANKVTASKRKYLHYAVAAALGFATSENIAFVRAAVKAGESPSRLAITVLERTVVGGLGHAFTAALIAVNAAKYAGKAGSVGKLVQVLGPSVLYHGTLNMVLLVISALNGNVGWIHPTNPWTVAGMVAAVAGILLACFLHVRHLWRKLSRSLPAAPEAL
;
A
#
# COMPACT_ATOMS: atom_id res chain seq x y z
N MET A 1 13.01 20.15 -19.29
CA MET A 1 12.14 19.29 -18.45
C MET A 1 11.12 18.62 -19.35
N PRO A 2 10.90 17.29 -19.26
CA PRO A 2 9.87 16.62 -20.03
C PRO A 2 8.48 17.14 -19.63
N VAL A 3 7.73 17.65 -20.60
CA VAL A 3 6.43 18.32 -20.45
C VAL A 3 5.45 17.52 -19.61
N THR A 4 5.46 16.18 -19.74
CA THR A 4 4.54 15.26 -19.06
C THR A 4 4.58 15.35 -17.53
N ALA A 5 5.76 15.36 -16.91
CA ALA A 5 5.86 15.37 -15.44
C ALA A 5 5.53 16.74 -14.82
N GLN A 6 5.75 17.83 -15.57
CA GLN A 6 5.26 19.14 -15.17
C GLN A 6 3.74 19.21 -15.25
N THR A 7 3.15 18.75 -16.36
CA THR A 7 1.68 18.67 -16.52
C THR A 7 1.03 17.86 -15.41
N LEU A 8 1.59 16.70 -15.04
CA LEU A 8 1.09 15.89 -13.94
C LEU A 8 1.13 16.64 -12.60
N ARG A 9 2.23 17.33 -12.27
CA ARG A 9 2.32 18.11 -11.02
C ARG A 9 1.35 19.28 -10.98
N TRP A 10 1.28 20.07 -12.04
CA TRP A 10 0.54 21.32 -12.06
C TRP A 10 -0.95 21.17 -12.35
N LEU A 11 -1.33 20.17 -13.14
CA LEU A 11 -2.72 19.94 -13.53
C LEU A 11 -3.25 18.59 -13.06
N GLY A 12 -2.42 17.54 -13.14
CA GLY A 12 -2.81 16.19 -12.74
C GLY A 12 -3.21 16.07 -11.27
N MET A 13 -2.37 16.51 -10.32
CA MET A 13 -2.68 16.40 -8.88
C MET A 13 -3.91 17.23 -8.51
N PRO A 14 -3.99 18.53 -8.89
CA PRO A 14 -5.17 19.33 -8.57
C PRO A 14 -6.45 18.76 -9.17
N ALA A 15 -6.41 18.28 -10.42
CA ALA A 15 -7.56 17.63 -11.06
C ALA A 15 -7.96 16.35 -10.33
N PHE A 16 -7.00 15.48 -9.99
CA PHE A 16 -7.26 14.25 -9.24
C PHE A 16 -7.92 14.55 -7.87
N LEU A 17 -7.37 15.49 -7.10
CA LEU A 17 -7.92 15.88 -5.80
C LEU A 17 -9.31 16.52 -5.93
N ALA A 18 -9.53 17.37 -6.94
CA ALA A 18 -10.83 17.96 -7.22
C ALA A 18 -11.88 16.88 -7.57
N LEU A 19 -11.53 15.96 -8.47
CA LEU A 19 -12.40 14.85 -8.86
C LEU A 19 -12.72 13.92 -7.67
N ALA A 20 -11.72 13.63 -6.82
CA ALA A 20 -11.92 12.81 -5.64
C ALA A 20 -12.87 13.45 -4.61
N SER A 21 -12.98 14.78 -4.60
CA SER A 21 -13.92 15.53 -3.75
C SER A 21 -15.36 15.56 -4.29
N ILE A 22 -15.61 15.14 -5.54
CA ILE A 22 -16.97 15.16 -6.12
C ILE A 22 -17.90 14.22 -5.34
N GLY A 23 -19.00 14.80 -4.87
CA GLY A 23 -20.01 14.14 -4.04
C GLY A 23 -19.60 13.91 -2.58
N ALA A 24 -18.45 14.45 -2.15
CA ALA A 24 -17.97 14.39 -0.76
C ALA A 24 -16.94 15.52 -0.50
N PRO A 25 -17.31 16.81 -0.61
CA PRO A 25 -16.37 17.93 -0.61
C PRO A 25 -15.55 18.04 0.69
N HIS A 26 -16.09 17.61 1.83
CA HIS A 26 -15.36 17.60 3.10
C HIS A 26 -14.14 16.68 3.11
N THR A 27 -14.01 15.75 2.16
CA THR A 27 -12.80 14.95 1.96
C THR A 27 -11.58 15.85 1.74
N ALA A 28 -11.76 17.01 1.08
CA ALA A 28 -10.68 17.93 0.78
C ALA A 28 -9.94 18.47 2.02
N LEU A 29 -10.62 18.56 3.16
CA LEU A 29 -10.03 19.02 4.41
C LEU A 29 -8.94 18.06 4.94
N SER A 30 -8.97 16.79 4.50
CA SER A 30 -7.98 15.78 4.92
C SER A 30 -6.70 15.79 4.08
N TYR A 31 -6.71 16.40 2.88
CA TYR A 31 -5.60 16.29 1.92
C TYR A 31 -4.24 16.73 2.47
N PRO A 32 -4.12 17.84 3.23
CA PRO A 32 -2.83 18.23 3.78
C PRO A 32 -2.22 17.16 4.69
N ILE A 33 -3.06 16.43 5.44
CA ILE A 33 -2.62 15.38 6.35
C ILE A 33 -2.30 14.11 5.57
N LEU A 34 -3.19 13.68 4.67
CA LEU A 34 -3.01 12.48 3.85
C LEU A 34 -1.73 12.54 2.98
N LEU A 35 -1.30 13.74 2.58
CA LEU A 35 -0.10 13.95 1.77
C LEU A 35 1.20 14.05 2.59
N LEU A 36 1.15 14.06 3.92
CA LEU A 36 2.36 14.17 4.76
C LEU A 36 3.43 13.10 4.45
N PRO A 37 3.11 11.81 4.23
CA PRO A 37 4.11 10.82 3.86
C PRO A 37 4.80 11.16 2.52
N THR A 38 4.04 11.64 1.54
CA THR A 38 4.56 12.10 0.24
C THR A 38 5.46 13.32 0.40
N LEU A 39 5.05 14.30 1.20
CA LEU A 39 5.86 15.48 1.52
C LEU A 39 7.17 15.09 2.23
N GLY A 40 7.10 14.16 3.17
CA GLY A 40 8.28 13.60 3.85
C GLY A 40 9.23 12.90 2.89
N ALA A 41 8.72 12.14 1.92
CA ALA A 41 9.54 11.50 0.89
C ALA A 41 10.20 12.53 -0.04
N VAL A 42 9.47 13.58 -0.46
CA VAL A 42 10.03 14.69 -1.26
C VAL A 42 11.11 15.44 -0.48
N TYR A 43 10.87 15.72 0.80
CA TYR A 43 11.86 16.31 1.69
C TYR A 43 13.12 15.43 1.76
N SER A 44 12.98 14.14 2.07
CA SER A 44 14.10 13.20 2.11
C SER A 44 14.86 13.13 0.78
N TRP A 45 14.15 13.16 -0.35
CA TRP A 45 14.76 13.20 -1.68
C TRP A 45 15.56 14.50 -1.89
N HIS A 46 15.02 15.65 -1.49
CA HIS A 46 15.66 16.95 -1.64
C HIS A 46 16.95 17.09 -0.83
N TYR A 47 17.10 16.35 0.28
CA TYR A 47 18.32 16.35 1.10
C TYR A 47 19.26 15.15 0.84
N SER A 48 18.92 14.25 -0.07
CA SER A 48 19.79 13.12 -0.43
C SER A 48 21.00 13.56 -1.26
N ILE A 49 22.09 12.78 -1.34
CA ILE A 49 23.24 13.14 -2.19
C ILE A 49 22.82 13.11 -3.68
N HIS A 50 23.16 14.13 -4.47
CA HIS A 50 22.71 14.28 -5.87
C HIS A 50 22.95 13.04 -6.74
N SER A 51 24.12 12.40 -6.63
CA SER A 51 24.45 11.17 -7.37
C SER A 51 23.59 9.95 -7.02
N GLN A 52 22.91 9.98 -5.87
CA GLN A 52 22.04 8.91 -5.37
C GLN A 52 20.55 9.20 -5.59
N ARG A 53 20.19 10.39 -6.07
CA ARG A 53 18.80 10.78 -6.33
C ARG A 53 18.28 10.10 -7.59
N ALA A 54 17.04 9.63 -7.53
CA ALA A 54 16.28 9.35 -8.74
C ALA A 54 15.79 10.68 -9.33
N GLU A 55 15.60 10.73 -10.65
CA GLU A 55 15.09 11.93 -11.31
C GLU A 55 13.67 12.24 -10.85
N LEU A 56 13.41 13.49 -10.47
CA LEU A 56 12.11 13.91 -9.94
C LEU A 56 10.96 13.66 -10.93
N ASP A 57 11.21 13.84 -12.22
CA ASP A 57 10.21 13.60 -13.25
C ASP A 57 9.82 12.12 -13.31
N THR A 58 10.80 11.22 -13.18
CA THR A 58 10.54 9.77 -13.09
C THR A 58 9.72 9.44 -11.84
N LEU A 59 10.09 10.00 -10.67
CA LEU A 59 9.36 9.78 -9.42
C LEU A 59 7.92 10.29 -9.49
N THR A 60 7.71 11.45 -10.11
CA THR A 60 6.40 12.03 -10.36
C THR A 60 5.56 11.09 -11.23
N THR A 61 6.09 10.61 -12.35
CA THR A 61 5.37 9.70 -13.24
C THR A 61 5.00 8.39 -12.54
N ILE A 62 5.92 7.78 -11.78
CA ILE A 62 5.65 6.56 -11.01
C ILE A 62 4.53 6.79 -9.99
N TYR A 63 4.61 7.89 -9.24
CA TYR A 63 3.60 8.26 -8.25
C TYR A 63 2.22 8.37 -8.89
N PHE A 64 2.10 9.09 -10.01
CA PHE A 64 0.80 9.26 -10.67
C PHE A 64 0.26 7.98 -11.30
N LEU A 65 1.12 7.21 -11.98
CA LEU A 65 0.70 5.96 -12.60
C LEU A 65 0.21 4.96 -11.56
N SER A 66 0.92 4.83 -10.43
CA SER A 66 0.47 3.96 -9.31
C SER A 66 -0.82 4.46 -8.67
N ALA A 67 -0.96 5.77 -8.44
CA ALA A 67 -2.15 6.40 -7.88
C ALA A 67 -3.40 6.23 -8.77
N THR A 68 -3.24 6.12 -10.08
CA THR A 68 -4.35 6.07 -11.04
C THR A 68 -4.48 4.69 -11.66
N VAL A 69 -3.67 4.40 -12.68
CA VAL A 69 -3.70 3.14 -13.43
C VAL A 69 -3.45 1.95 -12.51
N GLY A 70 -2.44 2.02 -11.63
CA GLY A 70 -2.13 0.96 -10.67
C GLY A 70 -3.32 0.64 -9.77
N MET A 71 -3.93 1.66 -9.16
CA MET A 71 -5.12 1.52 -8.33
C MET A 71 -6.29 0.89 -9.09
N VAL A 72 -6.58 1.32 -10.32
CA VAL A 72 -7.68 0.75 -11.11
C VAL A 72 -7.43 -0.71 -11.45
N LEU A 73 -6.22 -1.06 -11.88
CA LEU A 73 -5.85 -2.44 -12.19
C LEU A 73 -5.93 -3.33 -10.96
N ASP A 74 -5.43 -2.84 -9.82
CA ASP A 74 -5.49 -3.55 -8.55
C ASP A 74 -6.94 -3.78 -8.11
N MET A 75 -7.78 -2.74 -8.07
CA MET A 75 -9.19 -2.87 -7.69
C MET A 75 -9.93 -3.90 -8.57
N LEU A 76 -9.70 -3.88 -9.89
CA LEU A 76 -10.31 -4.84 -10.81
C LEU A 76 -9.81 -6.26 -10.56
N ALA A 77 -8.50 -6.43 -10.42
CA ALA A 77 -7.90 -7.74 -10.17
C ALA A 77 -8.34 -8.30 -8.82
N GLN A 78 -8.30 -7.51 -7.75
CA GLN A 78 -8.77 -7.90 -6.43
C GLN A 78 -10.26 -8.24 -6.44
N ALA A 79 -11.10 -7.47 -7.15
CA ALA A 79 -12.53 -7.76 -7.27
C ALA A 79 -12.79 -9.11 -7.98
N LEU A 80 -12.11 -9.37 -9.10
CA LEU A 80 -12.24 -10.63 -9.83
C LEU A 80 -11.75 -11.82 -9.01
N LEU A 81 -10.59 -11.68 -8.36
CA LEU A 81 -10.02 -12.74 -7.52
C LEU A 81 -10.87 -13.00 -6.28
N ALA A 82 -11.36 -11.94 -5.61
CA ALA A 82 -12.25 -12.06 -4.46
C ALA A 82 -13.57 -12.71 -4.87
N TYR A 83 -14.13 -12.33 -6.01
CA TYR A 83 -15.36 -12.94 -6.53
C TYR A 83 -15.16 -14.43 -6.85
N GLY A 84 -14.11 -14.78 -7.62
CA GLY A 84 -13.80 -16.16 -7.97
C GLY A 84 -13.52 -17.04 -6.75
N THR A 85 -12.72 -16.54 -5.81
CA THR A 85 -12.43 -17.21 -4.54
C THR A 85 -13.70 -17.35 -3.69
N GLY A 86 -14.54 -16.31 -3.68
CA GLY A 86 -15.81 -16.29 -3.01
C GLY A 86 -16.81 -17.32 -3.55
N ILE A 87 -16.83 -17.59 -4.86
CA ILE A 87 -17.66 -18.67 -5.44
C ILE A 87 -17.28 -20.01 -4.81
N LEU A 88 -15.99 -20.32 -4.79
CA LEU A 88 -15.48 -21.59 -4.27
C LEU A 88 -15.73 -21.73 -2.77
N ILE A 89 -15.57 -20.64 -2.03
CA ILE A 89 -15.64 -20.67 -0.57
C ILE A 89 -17.06 -20.52 -0.05
N PHE A 90 -17.93 -19.71 -0.65
CA PHE A 90 -19.25 -19.38 -0.11
C PHE A 90 -20.42 -20.00 -0.88
N GLY A 91 -20.22 -20.43 -2.13
CA GLY A 91 -21.28 -20.96 -2.99
C GLY A 91 -22.48 -20.01 -3.05
N ASP A 92 -23.67 -20.54 -2.76
CA ASP A 92 -24.94 -19.78 -2.81
C ASP A 92 -24.99 -18.58 -1.84
N GLN A 93 -24.13 -18.55 -0.82
CA GLN A 93 -24.07 -17.45 0.15
C GLN A 93 -23.21 -16.27 -0.31
N LEU A 94 -22.52 -16.37 -1.46
CA LEU A 94 -21.57 -15.36 -1.91
C LEU A 94 -22.16 -13.95 -1.97
N VAL A 95 -23.36 -13.79 -2.53
CA VAL A 95 -24.00 -12.48 -2.69
C VAL A 95 -24.25 -11.81 -1.33
N ALA A 96 -24.62 -12.59 -0.31
CA ALA A 96 -24.77 -12.08 1.04
C ALA A 96 -23.42 -11.60 1.60
N TYR A 97 -22.36 -12.40 1.44
CA TYR A 97 -21.01 -12.02 1.86
C TYR A 97 -20.51 -10.75 1.15
N LEU A 98 -20.65 -10.63 -0.17
CA LEU A 98 -20.21 -9.45 -0.93
C LEU A 98 -20.98 -8.19 -0.52
N ARG A 99 -22.29 -8.33 -0.24
CA ARG A 99 -23.09 -7.23 0.29
C ARG A 99 -22.56 -6.78 1.66
N GLU A 100 -22.28 -7.71 2.55
CA GLU A 100 -21.78 -7.37 3.88
C GLU A 100 -20.34 -6.81 3.85
N VAL A 101 -19.45 -7.33 2.98
CA VAL A 101 -18.07 -6.83 2.79
C VAL A 101 -18.07 -5.39 2.26
N SER A 102 -19.03 -5.01 1.43
CA SER A 102 -19.12 -3.66 0.86
C SER A 102 -19.74 -2.62 1.80
N ARG A 103 -20.30 -3.05 2.95
CA ARG A 103 -20.81 -2.13 3.97
C ARG A 103 -19.66 -1.50 4.75
N THR A 104 -19.68 -0.17 4.84
CA THR A 104 -18.71 0.63 5.60
C THR A 104 -19.19 1.00 7.00
N SER A 105 -20.44 0.67 7.36
CA SER A 105 -21.04 0.98 8.66
C SER A 105 -22.16 0.00 9.02
N VAL A 106 -22.39 -0.19 10.31
CA VAL A 106 -23.53 -0.93 10.88
C VAL A 106 -24.67 -0.03 11.35
N THR A 107 -24.51 1.30 11.25
CA THR A 107 -25.53 2.26 11.67
C THR A 107 -26.85 2.00 10.94
N GLY A 108 -27.95 1.92 11.69
CA GLY A 108 -29.29 1.65 11.14
C GLY A 108 -29.62 0.18 10.91
N SER A 109 -28.73 -0.75 11.27
CA SER A 109 -29.02 -2.19 11.18
C SER A 109 -29.93 -2.66 12.32
N SER A 110 -30.88 -3.54 12.01
CA SER A 110 -31.72 -4.20 13.02
C SER A 110 -30.92 -5.24 13.83
N ALA A 111 -31.46 -5.64 14.98
CA ALA A 111 -30.85 -6.70 15.80
C ALA A 111 -30.70 -8.03 15.02
N SER A 112 -31.68 -8.39 14.19
CA SER A 112 -31.60 -9.59 13.34
C SER A 112 -30.49 -9.48 12.30
N GLN A 113 -30.36 -8.34 11.63
CA GLN A 113 -29.28 -8.11 10.65
C GLN A 113 -27.90 -8.18 11.29
N LEU A 114 -27.75 -7.66 12.51
CA LEU A 114 -26.50 -7.76 13.27
C LEU A 114 -26.19 -9.19 13.69
N ALA A 115 -27.19 -9.97 14.10
CA ALA A 115 -27.02 -11.38 14.43
C ALA A 115 -26.61 -12.22 13.20
N ASP A 116 -27.25 -11.98 12.05
CA ASP A 116 -26.90 -12.65 10.78
C ASP A 116 -25.47 -12.33 10.37
N ARG A 117 -25.08 -11.05 10.44
CA ARG A 117 -23.71 -10.59 10.13
C ARG A 117 -22.68 -11.21 11.08
N ALA A 118 -22.98 -11.28 12.38
CA ALA A 118 -22.10 -11.91 13.36
C ALA A 118 -21.93 -13.42 13.10
N SER A 119 -23.00 -14.12 12.70
CA SER A 119 -22.94 -15.52 12.28
C SER A 119 -22.03 -15.70 11.06
N MET A 120 -22.16 -14.83 10.05
CA MET A 120 -21.28 -14.84 8.88
C MET A 120 -19.81 -14.59 9.24
N ALA A 121 -19.55 -13.64 10.15
CA ALA A 121 -18.20 -13.29 10.62
C ALA A 121 -17.54 -14.40 11.46
N ALA A 122 -18.34 -15.18 12.20
CA ALA A 122 -17.86 -16.31 12.99
C ALA A 122 -17.57 -17.57 12.15
N SER A 123 -18.00 -17.61 10.89
CA SER A 123 -17.85 -18.76 10.01
C SER A 123 -16.39 -19.03 9.65
N TRP A 124 -15.93 -20.28 9.78
CA TRP A 124 -14.58 -20.70 9.34
C TRP A 124 -14.34 -20.41 7.86
N ARG A 125 -15.40 -20.43 7.02
CA ARG A 125 -15.35 -20.10 5.59
C ARG A 125 -14.89 -18.65 5.41
N TYR A 126 -15.35 -17.75 6.26
CA TYR A 126 -14.95 -16.35 6.24
C TYR A 126 -13.48 -16.17 6.63
N TYR A 127 -13.00 -16.85 7.68
CA TYR A 127 -11.58 -16.81 8.06
C TYR A 127 -10.66 -17.41 6.98
N LEU A 128 -11.09 -18.48 6.31
CA LEU A 128 -10.35 -19.02 5.15
C LEU A 128 -10.30 -18.01 4.02
N PHE A 129 -11.42 -17.35 3.70
CA PHE A 129 -11.46 -16.28 2.71
C PHE A 129 -10.51 -15.14 3.07
N LEU A 130 -10.53 -14.67 4.33
CA LEU A 130 -9.61 -13.64 4.82
C LEU A 130 -8.14 -14.06 4.65
N LEU A 131 -7.80 -15.29 5.01
CA LEU A 131 -6.43 -15.80 4.88
C LEU A 131 -5.98 -15.80 3.41
N LEU A 132 -6.80 -16.33 2.51
CA LEU A 132 -6.46 -16.39 1.08
C LEU A 132 -6.38 -14.98 0.48
N PHE A 133 -7.36 -14.11 0.79
CA PHE A 133 -7.40 -12.75 0.29
C PHE A 133 -6.16 -11.94 0.72
N ASN A 134 -5.79 -12.01 2.01
CA ASN A 134 -4.71 -11.20 2.56
C ASN A 134 -3.30 -11.72 2.27
N TYR A 135 -3.11 -12.99 1.93
CA TYR A 135 -1.76 -13.51 1.66
C TYR A 135 -1.51 -13.93 0.22
N LEU A 136 -2.55 -14.25 -0.55
CA LEU A 136 -2.41 -14.79 -1.89
C LEU A 136 -3.01 -13.90 -2.99
N LEU A 137 -3.93 -13.00 -2.64
CA LEU A 137 -4.67 -12.21 -3.64
C LEU A 137 -4.29 -10.73 -3.59
N GLY A 138 -4.74 -9.99 -2.56
CA GLY A 138 -4.59 -8.53 -2.50
C GLY A 138 -3.13 -8.09 -2.41
N PRO A 139 -2.43 -8.36 -1.30
CA PRO A 139 -1.06 -7.87 -1.12
C PRO A 139 -0.07 -8.30 -2.21
N PRO A 140 -0.06 -9.54 -2.75
CA PRO A 140 0.81 -9.87 -3.88
C PRO A 140 0.66 -8.95 -5.10
N LEU A 141 -0.57 -8.54 -5.44
CA LEU A 141 -0.83 -7.63 -6.55
C LEU A 141 -0.29 -6.23 -6.27
N GLU A 142 -0.60 -5.68 -5.10
CA GLU A 142 -0.13 -4.35 -4.71
C GLU A 142 1.39 -4.29 -4.61
N GLU A 143 2.02 -5.32 -4.03
CA GLU A 143 3.48 -5.41 -3.94
C GLU A 143 4.11 -5.57 -5.34
N ALA A 144 3.46 -6.26 -6.27
CA ALA A 144 3.93 -6.33 -7.67
C ALA A 144 3.87 -4.97 -8.37
N ILE A 145 2.82 -4.17 -8.14
CA ILE A 145 2.71 -2.79 -8.67
C ILE A 145 3.84 -1.91 -8.13
N LYS A 146 4.16 -2.02 -6.83
CA LYS A 146 5.27 -1.29 -6.19
C LYS A 146 6.63 -1.70 -6.76
N TYR A 147 6.79 -2.96 -7.16
CA TYR A 147 8.02 -3.49 -7.75
C TYR A 147 8.18 -3.18 -9.25
N ALA A 148 7.09 -3.02 -9.99
CA ALA A 148 7.11 -2.84 -11.44
C ALA A 148 8.06 -1.72 -11.94
N PRO A 149 8.17 -0.54 -11.29
CA PRO A 149 9.14 0.48 -11.69
C PRO A 149 10.61 0.04 -11.56
N ILE A 150 10.94 -0.78 -10.56
CA ILE A 150 12.29 -1.34 -10.39
C ILE A 150 12.57 -2.32 -11.54
N ALA A 151 11.65 -3.25 -11.78
CA ALA A 151 11.78 -4.25 -12.85
C ALA A 151 11.95 -3.60 -14.22
N TRP A 152 11.17 -2.54 -14.50
CA TRP A 152 11.28 -1.77 -15.73
C TRP A 152 12.64 -1.06 -15.86
N TYR A 153 13.12 -0.47 -14.77
CA TYR A 153 14.43 0.19 -14.74
C TYR A 153 15.56 -0.82 -14.96
N GLU A 154 15.53 -1.98 -14.30
CA GLU A 154 16.49 -3.08 -14.50
C GLU A 154 16.48 -3.60 -15.94
N GLY A 155 15.29 -3.77 -16.53
CA GLY A 155 15.14 -4.19 -17.92
C GLY A 155 15.82 -3.23 -18.89
N ARG A 156 15.59 -1.91 -18.74
CA ARG A 156 16.25 -0.89 -19.58
C ARG A 156 17.75 -0.81 -19.37
N ALA A 157 18.21 -0.90 -18.12
CA ALA A 157 19.63 -0.88 -17.81
C ALA A 157 20.37 -2.09 -18.41
N SER A 158 19.68 -3.25 -18.49
CA SER A 158 20.24 -4.47 -19.08
C SER A 158 20.29 -4.44 -20.61
N SER A 159 19.37 -3.71 -21.26
CA SER A 159 19.35 -3.55 -22.73
C SER A 159 20.31 -2.49 -23.27
N ALA A 160 20.83 -1.60 -22.44
CA ALA A 160 21.83 -0.62 -22.84
C ALA A 160 23.22 -1.28 -22.83
N GLU A 161 23.72 -1.65 -24.01
CA GLU A 161 25.06 -2.23 -24.21
C GLU A 161 26.14 -1.44 -23.46
N GLY A 162 26.96 -2.12 -22.65
CA GLY A 162 28.11 -1.52 -21.96
C GLY A 162 27.87 -0.98 -20.54
N ALA A 163 26.80 -1.40 -19.86
CA ALA A 163 26.55 -0.98 -18.48
C ALA A 163 27.59 -1.54 -17.49
N ASP A 164 28.59 -0.73 -17.19
CA ASP A 164 29.56 -0.90 -16.11
C ASP A 164 28.85 -1.34 -14.81
N ALA A 165 29.28 -2.47 -14.21
CA ALA A 165 28.67 -3.04 -13.00
C ALA A 165 28.65 -2.03 -11.82
N ASN A 166 29.53 -1.03 -11.86
CA ASN A 166 29.55 0.08 -10.91
C ASN A 166 28.35 1.04 -11.07
N LYS A 167 27.84 1.27 -12.30
CA LYS A 167 26.62 2.06 -12.54
C LYS A 167 25.38 1.37 -11.97
N VAL A 168 25.30 0.05 -12.06
CA VAL A 168 24.20 -0.75 -11.49
C VAL A 168 24.24 -0.68 -9.95
N THR A 169 25.43 -0.66 -9.36
CA THR A 169 25.63 -0.61 -7.91
C THR A 169 25.29 0.76 -7.32
N ALA A 170 25.70 1.86 -7.98
CA ALA A 170 25.26 3.22 -7.65
C ALA A 170 23.74 3.42 -7.83
N SER A 171 23.11 2.59 -8.68
CA SER A 171 21.67 2.65 -8.99
C SER A 171 20.75 2.00 -7.94
N LYS A 172 21.27 1.13 -7.06
CA LYS A 172 20.44 0.39 -6.07
C LYS A 172 19.68 1.28 -5.10
N ARG A 173 20.20 2.48 -4.78
CA ARG A 173 19.49 3.47 -3.95
C ARG A 173 18.28 4.07 -4.65
N LYS A 174 18.27 4.10 -5.99
CA LYS A 174 17.12 4.57 -6.78
C LYS A 174 15.93 3.61 -6.67
N TYR A 175 16.16 2.32 -6.40
CA TYR A 175 15.08 1.35 -6.19
C TYR A 175 14.20 1.76 -5.01
N LEU A 176 14.81 2.28 -3.93
CA LEU A 176 14.06 2.79 -2.79
C LEU A 176 13.16 3.95 -3.20
N HIS A 177 13.69 4.93 -3.94
CA HIS A 177 12.87 6.04 -4.42
C HIS A 177 11.74 5.58 -5.34
N TYR A 178 12.01 4.66 -6.28
CA TYR A 178 11.01 4.15 -7.21
C TYR A 178 9.89 3.38 -6.50
N ALA A 179 10.23 2.43 -5.63
CA ALA A 179 9.22 1.65 -4.91
C ALA A 179 8.43 2.53 -3.93
N VAL A 180 9.09 3.43 -3.20
CA VAL A 180 8.41 4.34 -2.26
C VAL A 180 7.51 5.32 -3.01
N ALA A 181 7.92 5.86 -4.15
CA ALA A 181 7.07 6.71 -4.98
C ALA A 181 5.81 5.96 -5.45
N ALA A 182 5.96 4.70 -5.88
CA ALA A 182 4.83 3.86 -6.28
C ALA A 182 3.89 3.56 -5.10
N ALA A 183 4.45 3.20 -3.95
CA ALA A 183 3.68 2.93 -2.74
C ALA A 183 2.91 4.15 -2.25
N LEU A 184 3.53 5.33 -2.23
CA LEU A 184 2.88 6.55 -1.77
C LEU A 184 1.84 7.07 -2.76
N GLY A 185 2.05 6.89 -4.06
CA GLY A 185 1.03 7.18 -5.07
C GLY A 185 -0.21 6.32 -4.87
N PHE A 186 0.00 5.00 -4.78
CA PHE A 186 -1.06 4.03 -4.51
C PHE A 186 -1.79 4.34 -3.19
N ALA A 187 -1.06 4.45 -2.08
CA ALA A 187 -1.61 4.69 -0.75
C ALA A 187 -2.37 6.02 -0.68
N THR A 188 -1.94 7.06 -1.40
CA THR A 188 -2.66 8.35 -1.43
C THR A 188 -4.07 8.18 -1.99
N SER A 189 -4.20 7.52 -3.14
CA SER A 189 -5.51 7.27 -3.75
C SER A 189 -6.40 6.41 -2.86
N GLU A 190 -5.83 5.34 -2.31
CA GLU A 190 -6.53 4.45 -1.40
C GLU A 190 -7.01 5.18 -0.13
N ASN A 191 -6.13 5.94 0.52
CA ASN A 191 -6.43 6.74 1.70
C ASN A 191 -7.56 7.75 1.44
N ILE A 192 -7.52 8.43 0.30
CA ILE A 192 -8.56 9.37 -0.10
C ILE A 192 -9.89 8.62 -0.31
N ALA A 193 -9.88 7.43 -0.91
CA ALA A 193 -11.08 6.62 -1.08
C ALA A 193 -11.71 6.22 0.27
N PHE A 194 -10.90 5.84 1.26
CA PHE A 194 -11.37 5.52 2.62
C PHE A 194 -11.98 6.74 3.32
N VAL A 195 -11.29 7.88 3.31
CA VAL A 195 -11.80 9.12 3.93
C VAL A 195 -13.08 9.58 3.22
N ARG A 196 -13.12 9.48 1.90
CA ARG A 196 -14.33 9.79 1.12
C ARG A 196 -15.51 8.89 1.50
N ALA A 197 -15.27 7.59 1.69
CA ALA A 197 -16.29 6.65 2.12
C ALA A 197 -16.84 7.02 3.52
N ALA A 198 -15.96 7.38 4.46
CA ALA A 198 -16.34 7.85 5.80
C ALA A 198 -17.18 9.14 5.75
N VAL A 199 -16.78 10.12 4.93
CA VAL A 199 -17.55 11.36 4.72
C VAL A 199 -18.94 11.06 4.17
N LYS A 200 -19.05 10.18 3.16
CA LYS A 200 -20.35 9.79 2.58
C LYS A 200 -21.24 9.02 3.54
N ALA A 201 -20.64 8.25 4.44
CA ALA A 201 -21.37 7.55 5.50
C ALA A 201 -21.84 8.49 6.62
N GLY A 202 -21.47 9.77 6.59
CA GLY A 202 -21.83 10.74 7.62
C GLY A 202 -21.17 10.46 8.96
N GLU A 203 -19.94 9.95 8.96
CA GLU A 203 -19.21 9.70 10.20
C GLU A 203 -18.99 10.98 11.01
N SER A 204 -18.94 10.85 12.35
CA SER A 204 -18.66 11.98 13.23
C SER A 204 -17.27 12.59 12.95
N PRO A 205 -17.06 13.89 13.20
CA PRO A 205 -15.76 14.52 12.99
C PRO A 205 -14.60 13.82 13.72
N SER A 206 -14.87 13.28 14.91
CA SER A 206 -13.89 12.50 15.69
C SER A 206 -13.50 11.18 15.01
N ARG A 207 -14.45 10.44 14.45
CA ARG A 207 -14.16 9.22 13.69
C ARG A 207 -13.44 9.53 12.39
N LEU A 208 -13.85 10.59 11.69
CA LEU A 208 -13.16 11.03 10.49
C LEU A 208 -11.70 11.39 10.78
N ALA A 209 -11.42 12.08 11.89
CA ALA A 209 -10.06 12.39 12.31
C ALA A 209 -9.24 11.12 12.59
N ILE A 210 -9.82 10.12 13.26
CA ILE A 210 -9.18 8.82 13.48
C ILE A 210 -8.88 8.15 12.14
N THR A 211 -9.86 8.04 11.24
CA THR A 211 -9.69 7.47 9.90
C THR A 211 -8.56 8.16 9.13
N VAL A 212 -8.50 9.50 9.14
CA VAL A 212 -7.42 10.27 8.49
C VAL A 212 -6.07 9.93 9.11
N LEU A 213 -5.96 9.88 10.45
CA LEU A 213 -4.73 9.55 11.15
C LEU A 213 -4.27 8.12 10.87
N GLU A 214 -5.18 7.14 10.94
CA GLU A 214 -4.88 5.74 10.64
C GLU A 214 -4.42 5.57 9.20
N ARG A 215 -5.14 6.15 8.24
CA ARG A 215 -4.77 6.06 6.83
C ARG A 215 -3.42 6.75 6.54
N THR A 216 -3.13 7.88 7.20
CA THR A 216 -1.87 8.61 7.03
C THR A 216 -0.69 7.89 7.69
N VAL A 217 -0.84 7.51 8.96
CA VAL A 217 0.25 6.96 9.78
C VAL A 217 0.40 5.48 9.53
N VAL A 218 -0.66 4.70 9.65
CA VAL A 218 -0.61 3.24 9.47
C VAL A 218 -0.55 2.90 7.99
N GLY A 219 -1.50 3.39 7.20
CA GLY A 219 -1.57 3.11 5.76
C GLY A 219 -0.35 3.64 5.02
N GLY A 220 -0.09 4.95 5.14
CA GLY A 220 1.03 5.59 4.45
C GLY A 220 2.40 4.99 4.80
N LEU A 221 2.71 4.83 6.10
CA LEU A 221 4.00 4.25 6.51
C LEU A 221 4.07 2.75 6.23
N GLY A 222 2.96 2.01 6.37
CA GLY A 222 2.89 0.59 6.01
C GLY A 222 3.30 0.36 4.57
N HIS A 223 2.67 1.08 3.63
CA HIS A 223 3.02 1.00 2.21
C HIS A 223 4.47 1.42 1.94
N ALA A 224 4.96 2.47 2.61
CA ALA A 224 6.35 2.91 2.44
C ALA A 224 7.36 1.89 2.95
N PHE A 225 7.11 1.24 4.09
CA PHE A 225 8.00 0.22 4.66
C PHE A 225 7.98 -1.07 3.84
N THR A 226 6.81 -1.52 3.37
CA THR A 226 6.73 -2.71 2.51
C THR A 226 7.44 -2.44 1.17
N ALA A 227 7.25 -1.26 0.57
CA ALA A 227 8.01 -0.84 -0.61
C ALA A 227 9.53 -0.73 -0.37
N ALA A 228 9.95 -0.23 0.80
CA ALA A 228 11.38 -0.20 1.14
C ALA A 228 11.95 -1.63 1.26
N LEU A 229 11.16 -2.58 1.77
CA LEU A 229 11.54 -3.98 1.83
C LEU A 229 11.69 -4.60 0.43
N ILE A 230 10.74 -4.32 -0.48
CA ILE A 230 10.86 -4.67 -1.91
C ILE A 230 12.18 -4.12 -2.46
N ALA A 231 12.44 -2.83 -2.29
CA ALA A 231 13.61 -2.18 -2.85
C ALA A 231 14.93 -2.80 -2.35
N VAL A 232 15.03 -3.10 -1.05
CA VAL A 232 16.22 -3.73 -0.47
C VAL A 232 16.40 -5.14 -1.01
N ASN A 233 15.33 -5.94 -1.07
CA ASN A 233 15.43 -7.30 -1.58
C ASN A 233 15.74 -7.31 -3.08
N ALA A 234 15.10 -6.45 -3.86
CA ALA A 234 15.44 -6.25 -5.27
C ALA A 234 16.92 -5.90 -5.44
N ALA A 235 17.44 -4.94 -4.68
CA ALA A 235 18.86 -4.56 -4.72
C ALA A 235 19.82 -5.70 -4.33
N LYS A 236 19.40 -6.59 -3.42
CA LYS A 236 20.15 -7.79 -3.01
C LYS A 236 20.19 -8.85 -4.13
N TYR A 237 19.11 -8.99 -4.89
CA TYR A 237 18.98 -9.99 -5.97
C TYR A 237 19.19 -9.42 -7.39
N ALA A 238 19.43 -8.12 -7.52
CA ALA A 238 19.70 -7.42 -8.77
C ALA A 238 20.83 -8.08 -9.56
N GLY A 239 20.69 -8.14 -10.90
CA GLY A 239 21.66 -8.76 -11.81
C GLY A 239 21.67 -10.30 -11.79
N LYS A 240 20.88 -10.93 -10.91
CA LYS A 240 20.68 -12.38 -10.90
C LYS A 240 19.34 -12.73 -11.53
N ALA A 241 18.91 -12.14 -12.64
CA ALA A 241 17.53 -12.27 -13.16
C ALA A 241 17.11 -13.72 -13.54
N GLY A 242 15.78 -13.99 -13.61
CA GLY A 242 15.23 -15.07 -14.47
C GLY A 242 14.33 -16.17 -13.89
N SER A 243 13.99 -16.21 -12.59
CA SER A 243 13.18 -17.32 -12.03
C SER A 243 12.09 -16.86 -11.07
N VAL A 244 10.93 -17.52 -11.08
CA VAL A 244 9.79 -17.31 -10.15
C VAL A 244 10.25 -17.28 -8.69
N GLY A 245 11.19 -18.15 -8.29
CA GLY A 245 11.74 -18.17 -6.94
C GLY A 245 12.40 -16.85 -6.51
N LYS A 246 12.90 -16.03 -7.44
CA LYS A 246 13.50 -14.72 -7.14
C LYS A 246 12.43 -13.67 -6.90
N LEU A 247 11.34 -13.70 -7.67
CA LEU A 247 10.20 -12.81 -7.42
C LEU A 247 9.60 -13.06 -6.04
N VAL A 248 9.49 -14.33 -5.63
CA VAL A 248 9.09 -14.71 -4.27
C VAL A 248 10.07 -14.18 -3.21
N GLN A 249 11.38 -14.22 -3.46
CA GLN A 249 12.37 -13.66 -2.54
C GLN A 249 12.33 -12.13 -2.45
N VAL A 250 11.91 -11.43 -3.51
CA VAL A 250 11.78 -9.97 -3.53
C VAL A 250 10.48 -9.53 -2.86
N LEU A 251 9.36 -10.10 -3.27
CA LEU A 251 8.02 -9.68 -2.84
C LEU A 251 7.56 -10.39 -1.56
N GLY A 252 7.95 -11.64 -1.34
CA GLY A 252 7.40 -12.51 -0.29
C GLY A 252 7.45 -11.88 1.12
N PRO A 253 8.59 -11.35 1.59
CA PRO A 253 8.63 -10.66 2.87
C PRO A 253 7.70 -9.45 2.95
N SER A 254 7.56 -8.70 1.84
CA SER A 254 6.67 -7.55 1.74
C SER A 254 5.20 -7.95 1.84
N VAL A 255 4.82 -8.97 1.06
CA VAL A 255 3.50 -9.59 1.05
C VAL A 255 3.14 -10.11 2.43
N LEU A 256 4.08 -10.72 3.15
CA LEU A 256 3.84 -11.21 4.50
C LEU A 256 3.47 -10.07 5.45
N TYR A 257 4.28 -9.00 5.54
CA TYR A 257 3.97 -7.89 6.44
C TYR A 257 2.68 -7.17 6.07
N HIS A 258 2.47 -6.91 4.78
CA HIS A 258 1.25 -6.25 4.31
C HIS A 258 0.02 -7.13 4.56
N GLY A 259 0.09 -8.41 4.19
CA GLY A 259 -0.97 -9.38 4.47
C GLY A 259 -1.28 -9.53 5.95
N THR A 260 -0.26 -9.56 6.81
CA THR A 260 -0.47 -9.61 8.26
C THR A 260 -1.15 -8.35 8.80
N LEU A 261 -0.80 -7.16 8.31
CA LEU A 261 -1.49 -5.91 8.68
C LEU A 261 -2.98 -6.00 8.34
N ASN A 262 -3.32 -6.35 7.08
CA ASN A 262 -4.71 -6.43 6.65
C ASN A 262 -5.47 -7.55 7.37
N MET A 263 -4.83 -8.71 7.56
CA MET A 263 -5.41 -9.84 8.27
C MET A 263 -5.75 -9.47 9.72
N VAL A 264 -4.84 -8.80 10.46
CA VAL A 264 -5.11 -8.39 11.84
C VAL A 264 -6.30 -7.44 11.92
N LEU A 265 -6.35 -6.44 11.03
CA LEU A 265 -7.46 -5.49 10.96
C LEU A 265 -8.80 -6.21 10.69
N LEU A 266 -8.84 -7.07 9.68
CA LEU A 266 -10.06 -7.78 9.28
C LEU A 266 -10.49 -8.83 10.32
N VAL A 267 -9.55 -9.54 10.94
CA VAL A 267 -9.84 -10.48 12.03
C VAL A 267 -10.39 -9.74 13.25
N ILE A 268 -9.82 -8.61 13.65
CA ILE A 268 -10.35 -7.82 14.77
C ILE A 268 -11.77 -7.34 14.45
N SER A 269 -12.02 -6.89 13.21
CA SER A 269 -13.37 -6.53 12.77
C SER A 269 -14.32 -7.74 12.85
N ALA A 270 -13.88 -8.92 12.40
CA ALA A 270 -14.63 -10.17 12.46
C ALA A 270 -14.96 -10.61 13.89
N LEU A 271 -14.02 -10.47 14.83
CA LEU A 271 -14.24 -10.74 16.25
C LEU A 271 -15.27 -9.79 16.88
N ASN A 272 -15.53 -8.65 16.25
CA ASN A 272 -16.60 -7.72 16.62
C ASN A 272 -17.90 -7.99 15.83
N GLY A 273 -18.02 -9.15 15.19
CA GLY A 273 -19.21 -9.57 14.43
C GLY A 273 -19.34 -8.91 13.06
N ASN A 274 -18.25 -8.36 12.49
CA ASN A 274 -18.29 -7.68 11.20
C ASN A 274 -17.72 -8.53 10.05
N VAL A 275 -18.32 -8.35 8.88
CA VAL A 275 -17.81 -8.90 7.61
C VAL A 275 -17.29 -7.74 6.76
N GLY A 276 -16.01 -7.77 6.43
CA GLY A 276 -15.29 -6.65 5.84
C GLY A 276 -14.69 -5.75 6.90
N TRP A 277 -14.16 -4.60 6.49
CA TRP A 277 -13.57 -3.64 7.42
C TRP A 277 -14.63 -2.68 7.96
N ILE A 278 -14.94 -2.83 9.24
CA ILE A 278 -15.63 -1.83 10.06
C ILE A 278 -14.79 -1.56 11.30
N HIS A 279 -14.46 -0.29 11.52
CA HIS A 279 -13.62 0.11 12.65
C HIS A 279 -14.32 -0.21 13.99
N PRO A 280 -13.64 -0.89 14.94
CA PRO A 280 -14.24 -1.22 16.23
C PRO A 280 -14.53 0.02 17.07
N THR A 281 -15.58 -0.02 17.89
CA THR A 281 -15.96 1.10 18.76
C THR A 281 -15.54 0.90 20.21
N ASN A 282 -15.26 -0.35 20.60
CA ASN A 282 -14.80 -0.69 21.94
C ASN A 282 -13.35 -0.20 22.15
N PRO A 283 -13.08 0.64 23.17
CA PRO A 283 -11.77 1.26 23.36
C PRO A 283 -10.65 0.25 23.63
N TRP A 284 -10.94 -0.88 24.29
CA TRP A 284 -9.96 -1.94 24.53
C TRP A 284 -9.61 -2.69 23.25
N THR A 285 -10.60 -2.94 22.40
CA THR A 285 -10.37 -3.53 21.08
C THR A 285 -9.52 -2.59 20.21
N VAL A 286 -9.84 -1.30 20.21
CA VAL A 286 -9.06 -0.28 19.49
C VAL A 286 -7.62 -0.22 20.01
N ALA A 287 -7.42 -0.20 21.34
CA ALA A 287 -6.08 -0.19 21.92
C ALA A 287 -5.26 -1.44 21.53
N GLY A 288 -5.87 -2.62 21.59
CA GLY A 288 -5.23 -3.87 21.17
C GLY A 288 -4.89 -3.89 19.68
N MET A 289 -5.80 -3.39 18.83
CA MET A 289 -5.58 -3.22 17.39
C MET A 289 -4.40 -2.30 17.10
N VAL A 290 -4.37 -1.11 17.71
CA VAL A 290 -3.29 -0.14 17.56
C VAL A 290 -1.95 -0.74 17.99
N ALA A 291 -1.92 -1.44 19.14
CA ALA A 291 -0.70 -2.09 19.62
C ALA A 291 -0.19 -3.17 18.64
N ALA A 292 -1.08 -4.02 18.12
CA ALA A 292 -0.74 -5.05 17.16
C ALA A 292 -0.19 -4.46 15.85
N VAL A 293 -0.90 -3.48 15.27
CA VAL A 293 -0.50 -2.77 14.05
C VAL A 293 0.84 -2.07 14.24
N ALA A 294 1.02 -1.33 15.33
CA ALA A 294 2.28 -0.65 15.64
C ALA A 294 3.44 -1.64 15.79
N GLY A 295 3.21 -2.79 16.44
CA GLY A 295 4.19 -3.86 16.58
C GLY A 295 4.63 -4.43 15.22
N ILE A 296 3.67 -4.68 14.31
CA ILE A 296 3.96 -5.18 12.97
C ILE A 296 4.73 -4.14 12.15
N LEU A 297 4.32 -2.87 12.19
CA LEU A 297 5.02 -1.77 11.51
C LEU A 297 6.45 -1.60 12.03
N LEU A 298 6.64 -1.65 13.35
CA LEU A 298 7.95 -1.59 13.97
C LEU A 298 8.82 -2.79 13.53
N ALA A 299 8.26 -4.00 13.52
CA ALA A 299 8.97 -5.18 13.05
C ALA A 299 9.39 -5.05 11.57
N CYS A 300 8.49 -4.56 10.70
CA CYS A 300 8.78 -4.30 9.30
C CYS A 300 9.90 -3.25 9.15
N PHE A 301 9.81 -2.13 9.86
CA PHE A 301 10.84 -1.09 9.88
C PHE A 301 12.21 -1.64 10.33
N LEU A 302 12.25 -2.40 11.42
CA LEU A 302 13.49 -3.00 11.92
C LEU A 302 14.08 -3.99 10.91
N HIS A 303 13.24 -4.75 10.22
CA HIS A 303 13.67 -5.67 9.16
C HIS A 303 14.27 -4.91 7.97
N VAL A 304 13.59 -3.88 7.47
CA VAL A 304 14.12 -2.99 6.42
C VAL A 304 15.45 -2.38 6.85
N ARG A 305 15.53 -1.81 8.06
CA ARG A 305 16.74 -1.19 8.61
C ARG A 305 17.91 -2.18 8.68
N HIS A 306 17.66 -3.40 9.13
CA HIS A 306 18.66 -4.46 9.20
C HIS A 306 19.22 -4.81 7.82
N LEU A 307 18.34 -5.05 6.85
CA LEU A 307 18.75 -5.41 5.50
C LEU A 307 19.44 -4.23 4.78
N TRP A 308 18.94 -3.01 4.96
CA TRP A 308 19.55 -1.81 4.39
C TRP A 308 20.96 -1.57 4.92
N ARG A 309 21.19 -1.78 6.22
CA ARG A 309 22.54 -1.70 6.83
C ARG A 309 23.48 -2.74 6.24
N LYS A 310 23.02 -3.98 6.07
CA LYS A 310 23.82 -5.04 5.43
C LYS A 310 24.17 -4.69 3.99
N LEU A 311 23.18 -4.23 3.21
CA LEU A 311 23.39 -3.79 1.84
C LEU A 311 24.40 -2.64 1.78
N SER A 312 24.24 -1.62 2.62
CA SER A 312 25.10 -0.44 2.64
C SER A 312 26.57 -0.76 2.95
N ARG A 313 26.83 -1.75 3.81
CA ARG A 313 28.20 -2.22 4.10
C ARG A 313 28.84 -2.99 2.95
N SER A 314 28.03 -3.54 2.05
CA SER A 314 28.51 -4.31 0.88
C SER A 314 28.71 -3.45 -0.37
N LEU A 315 28.27 -2.19 -0.34
CA LEU A 315 28.51 -1.25 -1.44
C LEU A 315 29.93 -0.66 -1.30
N PRO A 316 30.67 -0.45 -2.40
CA PRO A 316 31.94 0.28 -2.34
C PRO A 316 31.73 1.63 -1.67
N ALA A 317 32.69 2.08 -0.85
CA ALA A 317 32.69 3.44 -0.34
C ALA A 317 32.55 4.40 -1.52
N ALA A 318 31.63 5.37 -1.42
CA ALA A 318 31.56 6.41 -2.45
C ALA A 318 32.94 7.08 -2.50
N PRO A 319 33.53 7.31 -3.69
CA PRO A 319 34.75 8.09 -3.76
C PRO A 319 34.47 9.43 -3.08
N GLU A 320 35.32 9.79 -2.12
CA GLU A 320 35.25 11.10 -1.49
C GLU A 320 35.30 12.14 -2.61
N ALA A 321 34.26 12.96 -2.69
CA ALA A 321 34.23 14.05 -3.64
C ALA A 321 35.29 15.06 -3.17
N LEU A 322 36.40 15.12 -3.91
CA LEU A 322 37.36 16.22 -3.87
C LEU A 322 36.71 17.50 -4.42
#